data_AF-A0A8J5Z3H4-F1
#
_entry.id   AF-A0A8J5Z3H4-F1
#
_cell.length_a   1.000
_cell.length_b   1.000
_cell.length_c   1.000
_cell.angle_alpha   90.00
_cell.angle_beta   90.00
_cell.angle_gamma   90.00
#
_symmetry.space_group_name_H-M   'P 1'
#
loop_
_entity.id
_entity.type
_entity.pdbx_description
1 polymer ?
#
loop_
_entity_poly.entity_id
_entity_poly.type
_entity_poly.pdbx_seq_one_letter_code
_entity_poly.pdbx_strand_id
1 'polypeptide(L)'
;MEGSTACVAIIRNKQLIVANAGDSRCVISRKGQAYNLSKDHKPELELVKDRILKAGGFIQVGRIKGSLNLARAIGDAEFKQDKTLPAEQQIVELCDDDEFLVLACDGIW
;
A
#
# COMPACT_ATOMS: atom_id res chain seq x y z
N MET A 1 5.30 16.93 -10.24
CA MET A 1 4.89 15.61 -9.74
C MET A 1 4.17 15.83 -8.44
N GLU A 2 2.85 15.66 -8.44
CA GLU A 2 2.05 15.68 -7.21
C GLU A 2 1.38 14.32 -7.06
N GLY A 3 1.65 13.68 -5.94
CA GLY A 3 1.18 12.36 -5.60
C GLY A 3 1.16 12.19 -4.09
N SER A 4 0.30 11.31 -3.61
CA SER A 4 0.17 11.01 -2.18
C SER A 4 -0.13 9.54 -1.97
N THR A 5 0.32 8.99 -0.85
CA THR A 5 -0.11 7.67 -0.40
C THR A 5 -1.51 7.76 0.21
N ALA A 6 -2.24 6.65 0.23
CA ALA A 6 -3.50 6.55 0.94
C ALA A 6 -3.59 5.19 1.62
N CYS A 7 -3.70 5.21 2.95
CA CYS A 7 -3.98 4.03 3.76
C CYS A 7 -5.26 4.31 4.53
N VAL A 8 -6.32 3.58 4.22
CA VAL A 8 -7.68 3.82 4.73
C VAL A 8 -8.17 2.57 5.46
N ALA A 9 -8.75 2.77 6.63
CA ALA A 9 -9.42 1.74 7.41
C ALA A 9 -10.88 2.14 7.66
N ILE A 10 -11.80 1.22 7.40
CA ILE A 10 -13.23 1.38 7.68
C ILE A 10 -13.63 0.31 8.69
N ILE A 11 -14.16 0.73 9.84
CA ILE A 11 -14.66 -0.17 10.88
C ILE A 11 -16.18 -0.07 10.93
N ARG A 12 -16.87 -1.20 10.73
CA ARG A 12 -18.33 -1.28 10.83
C ARG A 12 -18.76 -2.69 11.22
N ASN A 13 -19.71 -2.82 12.16
CA ASN A 13 -20.29 -4.11 12.54
C ASN A 13 -19.26 -5.23 12.82
N LYS A 14 -18.19 -4.92 13.57
CA LYS A 14 -17.06 -5.84 13.84
C LYS A 14 -16.27 -6.29 12.60
N GLN A 15 -16.39 -5.60 11.48
CA GLN A 15 -15.56 -5.80 10.29
C GLN A 15 -14.60 -4.63 10.14
N LEU A 16 -13.36 -4.94 9.74
CA LEU A 16 -12.33 -3.97 9.41
C LEU A 16 -11.92 -4.15 7.95
N ILE A 17 -12.24 -3.15 7.13
CA ILE A 17 -11.81 -3.12 5.72
C ILE A 17 -10.63 -2.17 5.63
N VAL A 18 -9.51 -2.67 5.11
CA VAL A 18 -8.28 -1.88 4.90
C VAL A 18 -8.00 -1.79 3.41
N ALA A 19 -7.76 -0.58 2.93
CA ALA A 19 -7.31 -0.31 1.57
C ALA A 19 -6.02 0.51 1.61
N ASN A 20 -4.99 0.06 0.88
CA ASN A 20 -3.70 0.75 0.80
C ASN A 20 -3.30 1.03 -0.65
N ALA A 21 -2.84 2.26 -0.91
CA ALA A 21 -2.28 2.72 -2.16
C ALA A 21 -1.05 3.59 -1.83
N GLY A 22 0.11 2.96 -1.72
CA GLY A 22 1.30 3.59 -1.17
C GLY A 22 2.21 2.62 -0.45
N ASP A 23 3.18 3.19 0.22
CA ASP A 23 4.04 2.55 1.22
C ASP A 23 3.73 3.01 2.66
N SER A 24 2.63 3.74 2.87
CA SER A 24 1.96 3.79 4.17
C SER A 24 1.46 2.39 4.57
N ARG A 25 1.34 2.14 5.89
CA ARG A 25 0.96 0.83 6.42
C ARG A 25 -0.09 0.90 7.53
N CYS A 26 -0.97 -0.10 7.53
CA CYS A 26 -1.94 -0.38 8.57
C CYS A 26 -1.52 -1.64 9.35
N VAL A 27 -1.47 -1.52 10.68
CA VAL A 27 -1.08 -2.60 11.61
C VAL A 27 -2.10 -2.68 12.74
N ILE A 28 -2.51 -3.89 13.11
CA ILE A 28 -3.37 -4.14 14.27
C ILE A 28 -2.59 -4.84 15.38
N SER A 29 -2.83 -4.44 16.64
CA SER A 29 -2.38 -5.19 17.80
C SER A 29 -3.44 -6.20 18.20
N ARG A 30 -3.07 -7.48 18.29
CA ARG A 30 -3.93 -8.57 18.76
C ARG A 30 -3.16 -9.39 19.79
N LYS A 31 -3.66 -9.43 21.03
CA LYS A 31 -2.98 -10.08 22.18
C LYS A 31 -1.54 -9.61 22.40
N GLY A 32 -1.28 -8.30 22.26
CA GLY A 32 0.05 -7.72 22.40
C GLY A 32 1.03 -8.07 21.26
N GLN A 33 0.54 -8.64 20.15
CA GLN A 33 1.34 -8.91 18.95
C GLN A 33 0.86 -8.07 17.78
N ALA A 34 1.81 -7.56 16.99
CA ALA A 34 1.53 -6.73 15.82
C ALA A 34 1.30 -7.57 14.56
N TYR A 35 0.20 -7.30 13.85
CA TYR A 35 -0.15 -7.95 12.59
C TYR A 35 -0.31 -6.91 11.47
N ASN A 36 0.42 -7.09 10.37
CA ASN A 36 0.29 -6.22 9.20
C ASN A 36 -1.03 -6.49 8.48
N LEU A 37 -1.86 -5.45 8.33
CA LEU A 37 -3.14 -5.53 7.63
C LEU A 37 -3.09 -5.00 6.19
N SER A 38 -2.01 -4.31 5.83
CA SER A 38 -1.72 -3.89 4.46
C SER A 38 -0.33 -4.33 4.02
N LYS A 39 -0.10 -4.34 2.71
CA LYS A 39 1.24 -4.54 2.12
C LYS A 39 1.74 -3.23 1.52
N ASP A 40 3.00 -2.92 1.74
CA ASP A 40 3.64 -1.76 1.14
C ASP A 40 3.88 -2.01 -0.35
N HIS A 41 3.59 -1.01 -1.17
CA HIS A 41 3.83 -1.09 -2.60
C HIS A 41 5.23 -0.59 -2.92
N LYS A 42 6.24 -1.38 -2.60
CA LYS A 42 7.66 -1.06 -2.87
C LYS A 42 8.09 -1.51 -4.29
N PRO A 43 8.92 -0.74 -5.01
CA PRO A 43 9.39 -1.06 -6.36
C PRO A 43 10.20 -2.36 -6.48
N GLU A 44 10.82 -2.79 -5.39
CA GLU A 44 11.72 -3.95 -5.36
C GLU A 44 10.98 -5.30 -5.39
N LEU A 45 9.66 -5.29 -5.20
CA LEU A 45 8.83 -6.49 -5.36
C LEU A 45 8.88 -6.97 -6.81
N GLU A 46 9.21 -8.25 -7.03
CA GLU A 46 9.46 -8.78 -8.37
C GLU A 46 8.27 -8.58 -9.33
N LEU A 47 7.03 -8.76 -8.82
CA LEU A 47 5.79 -8.46 -9.55
C LEU A 47 5.65 -6.99 -9.98
N VAL A 48 6.21 -6.07 -9.18
CA VAL A 48 6.18 -4.64 -9.44
C VAL A 48 7.24 -4.25 -10.46
N LYS A 49 8.45 -4.82 -10.36
CA LYS A 49 9.51 -4.64 -11.37
C LYS A 49 9.00 -5.04 -12.76
N ASP A 50 8.39 -6.22 -12.86
CA ASP A 50 7.80 -6.72 -14.10
C ASP A 50 6.76 -5.76 -14.69
N ARG A 51 5.90 -5.20 -13.83
CA ARG A 51 4.89 -4.21 -14.25
C ARG A 51 5.53 -2.92 -14.75
N ILE A 52 6.55 -2.41 -14.06
CA ILE A 52 7.26 -1.17 -14.44
C ILE A 52 7.94 -1.35 -15.80
N LEU A 53 8.63 -2.48 -16.00
CA LEU A 53 9.31 -2.79 -17.26
C LEU A 53 8.31 -2.94 -18.42
N LYS A 54 7.20 -3.66 -18.21
CA LYS A 54 6.13 -3.81 -19.22
C LYS A 54 5.46 -2.48 -19.61
N ALA A 55 5.42 -1.52 -18.68
CA ALA A 55 4.93 -0.17 -18.93
C ALA A 55 5.97 0.77 -19.57
N GLY A 56 7.14 0.27 -19.99
CA GLY A 56 8.22 1.06 -20.61
C GLY A 56 9.02 1.92 -19.62
N GLY A 57 8.85 1.69 -18.31
CA GLY A 57 9.65 2.31 -17.26
C GLY A 57 10.90 1.49 -16.92
N PHE A 58 11.79 2.08 -16.11
CA PHE A 58 12.97 1.40 -15.56
C PHE A 58 13.11 1.71 -14.06
N ILE A 59 13.88 0.88 -13.34
CA ILE A 59 14.22 1.11 -11.94
C ILE A 59 15.71 1.47 -11.88
N GLN A 60 16.04 2.57 -11.22
CA GLN A 60 17.40 3.02 -10.97
C GLN A 60 17.56 3.25 -9.46
N VAL A 61 18.44 2.47 -8.83
CA VAL A 61 18.72 2.55 -7.38
C VAL A 61 17.45 2.48 -6.51
N GLY A 62 16.58 1.50 -6.77
CA GLY A 62 15.31 1.31 -6.02
C GLY A 62 14.19 2.31 -6.37
N ARG A 63 14.41 3.22 -7.34
CA ARG A 63 13.43 4.23 -7.74
C ARG A 63 12.94 4.04 -9.18
N ILE A 64 11.63 4.14 -9.39
CA ILE A 64 10.98 4.16 -10.69
C ILE A 64 11.40 5.43 -11.44
N LYS A 65 11.94 5.25 -12.66
CA LYS A 65 12.59 6.30 -13.47
C LYS A 65 13.61 7.16 -12.70
N GLY A 66 14.21 6.61 -11.63
CA GLY A 66 15.16 7.33 -10.78
C GLY A 66 14.55 8.35 -9.81
N SER A 67 13.23 8.57 -9.81
CA SER A 67 12.59 9.61 -8.99
C SER A 67 11.71 9.06 -7.88
N LEU A 68 10.87 8.04 -8.16
CA LEU A 68 9.80 7.61 -7.25
C LEU A 68 10.14 6.28 -6.56
N ASN A 69 10.16 6.24 -5.23
CA ASN A 69 10.50 5.06 -4.41
C ASN A 69 9.26 4.22 -3.99
N LEU A 70 8.12 4.43 -4.62
CA LEU A 70 6.86 3.74 -4.34
C LEU A 70 6.14 3.38 -5.65
N ALA A 71 5.43 2.26 -5.65
CA ALA A 71 4.87 1.64 -6.84
C ALA A 71 3.39 1.96 -7.09
N ARG A 72 2.68 2.44 -6.07
CA ARG A 72 1.29 2.91 -6.16
C ARG A 72 1.15 4.17 -5.30
N ALA A 73 0.47 5.17 -5.82
CA ALA A 73 0.04 6.38 -5.11
C ALA A 73 -1.30 6.83 -5.69
N ILE A 74 -1.95 7.82 -5.09
CA ILE A 74 -3.00 8.66 -5.72
C ILE A 74 -2.29 9.86 -6.34
N GLY A 75 -2.69 10.32 -7.54
CA GLY A 75 -1.91 11.30 -8.33
C GLY A 75 -0.93 10.63 -9.30
N ASP A 76 0.24 11.22 -9.56
CA ASP A 76 1.31 10.65 -10.40
C ASP A 76 0.83 10.13 -11.78
N ALA A 77 -0.03 10.90 -12.44
CA ALA A 77 -0.74 10.49 -13.66
C ALA A 77 0.19 10.06 -14.80
N GLU A 78 1.40 10.62 -14.88
CA GLU A 78 2.42 10.26 -15.87
C GLU A 78 2.93 8.81 -15.73
N PHE A 79 2.65 8.13 -14.60
CA PHE A 79 3.03 6.74 -14.33
C PHE A 79 1.83 5.77 -14.39
N LYS A 80 0.62 6.23 -14.72
CA LYS A 80 -0.63 5.47 -14.63
C LYS A 80 -1.38 5.37 -15.96
N GLN A 81 -0.83 4.65 -16.92
CA GLN A 81 -1.45 4.45 -18.24
C GLN A 81 -2.10 3.07 -18.45
N ASP A 82 -2.17 2.23 -17.41
CA ASP A 82 -2.73 0.87 -17.49
C ASP A 82 -4.10 0.77 -16.79
N LYS A 83 -5.15 0.45 -17.56
CA LYS A 83 -6.56 0.45 -17.11
C LYS A 83 -7.07 -0.94 -16.66
N THR A 84 -6.21 -1.94 -16.51
CA THR A 84 -6.63 -3.35 -16.42
C THR A 84 -6.59 -3.99 -15.01
N LEU A 85 -6.36 -3.23 -13.93
CA LEU A 85 -6.10 -3.79 -12.59
C LEU A 85 -7.19 -3.46 -11.54
N PRO A 86 -7.68 -4.45 -10.76
CA PRO A 86 -8.67 -4.23 -9.71
C PRO A 86 -8.06 -3.82 -8.35
N ALA A 87 -8.79 -2.99 -7.60
CA ALA A 87 -8.38 -2.39 -6.32
C ALA A 87 -8.73 -3.23 -5.07
N GLU A 88 -9.28 -4.43 -5.25
CA GLU A 88 -10.41 -4.89 -4.40
C GLU A 88 -10.15 -6.06 -3.44
N GLN A 89 -8.91 -6.46 -3.15
CA GLN A 89 -8.70 -7.73 -2.42
C GLN A 89 -8.11 -7.63 -1.02
N GLN A 90 -8.67 -6.78 -0.15
CA GLN A 90 -8.36 -6.83 1.29
C GLN A 90 -9.61 -6.60 2.17
N ILE A 91 -10.02 -7.65 2.90
CA ILE A 91 -11.05 -7.65 3.95
C ILE A 91 -10.45 -8.37 5.17
N VAL A 92 -10.59 -7.81 6.37
CA VAL A 92 -10.09 -8.39 7.63
C VAL A 92 -11.21 -8.47 8.67
N GLU A 93 -11.27 -9.57 9.42
CA GLU A 93 -12.24 -9.73 10.51
C GLU A 93 -11.64 -9.30 11.86
N LEU A 94 -12.41 -8.50 12.62
CA LEU A 94 -12.04 -8.08 13.98
C LEU A 94 -12.48 -9.14 14.99
N CYS A 95 -11.72 -9.27 16.09
CA CYS A 95 -12.10 -10.09 17.24
C CYS A 95 -11.91 -9.33 18.55
N ASP A 96 -12.45 -9.88 19.64
CA ASP A 96 -12.42 -9.24 20.97
C ASP A 96 -11.00 -9.15 21.57
N ASP A 97 -10.01 -9.77 20.92
CA ASP A 97 -8.59 -9.72 21.29
C ASP A 97 -7.80 -8.56 20.62
N ASP A 98 -8.44 -7.83 19.71
CA ASP A 98 -7.86 -6.66 19.04
C ASP A 98 -7.85 -5.43 19.96
N GLU A 99 -6.70 -4.78 20.12
CA GLU A 99 -6.51 -3.71 21.11
C GLU A 99 -6.56 -2.32 20.47
N PHE A 100 -5.83 -2.12 19.37
CA PHE A 100 -5.77 -0.84 18.66
C PHE A 100 -5.25 -1.01 17.23
N LEU A 101 -5.53 0.00 16.39
CA LEU A 101 -5.10 0.10 15.01
C LEU A 101 -4.10 1.25 14.86
N VAL A 102 -3.00 1.00 14.15
CA VAL A 102 -2.02 2.03 13.79
C VAL A 102 -2.05 2.24 12.28
N LEU A 103 -2.25 3.49 11.88
CA LEU A 103 -2.17 3.97 10.50
C LEU A 103 -1.10 5.05 10.47
N ALA A 104 -0.03 4.83 9.71
CA ALA A 104 1.03 5.82 9.57
C ALA A 104 1.72 5.74 8.21
N CYS A 105 2.46 6.80 7.87
CA CYS A 105 3.34 6.86 6.70
C CYS A 105 4.72 6.26 6.99
N ASP A 106 5.56 6.20 5.95
CA ASP A 106 6.97 5.78 6.00
C ASP A 106 7.84 6.59 6.98
N GLY A 107 7.42 7.79 7.39
CA GLY A 107 8.10 8.53 8.45
C GLY A 107 8.04 7.86 9.83
N ILE A 108 7.12 6.93 10.03
CA ILE A 108 6.96 6.14 11.26
C ILE A 108 7.37 4.66 11.06
N TRP A 109 7.17 4.11 9.86
CA TRP A 109 7.39 2.69 9.53
C TRP A 109 8.76 2.40 8.92
#